data_AF-A0A4Y7PSI5-F1
#
_entry.id   AF-A0A4Y7PSI5-F1
#
_cell.length_a   1.000
_cell.length_b   1.000
_cell.length_c   1.000
_cell.angle_alpha   90.00
_cell.angle_beta   90.00
_cell.angle_gamma   90.00
#
_symmetry.space_group_name_H-M   'P 1'
#
loop_
_entity.id
_entity.type
_entity.pdbx_description
1 polymer ?
#
loop_
_entity_poly.entity_id
_entity_poly.type
_entity_poly.pdbx_seq_one_letter_code
_entity_poly.pdbx_strand_id
1 'polypeptide(L)'
;MDESETQPRHHKHFWFIDGNVVFQVEKRLFKVHRYFFHRDSAVFRVMFELPQARDGTSAEGATDANPIHLEGTKSVDFERFLVILYPLQVSLTVSFTSTSLSSDEEWVSCLEFAAKWDFQSVRELAIRSLTTSTTFSPVDKIVIGRRLKIPSWLMPSYTELCNRREPLGMTDGFQLGMLDTLLISQTREKIRGFTTRHGYNDTAIADAFRDRVRL
;
A
#
# COMPACT_ATOMS: atom_id res chain seq x y z
N MET A 1 -25.49 -11.65 -27.45
CA MET A 1 -25.55 -10.96 -26.15
C MET A 1 -24.71 -9.71 -26.32
N ASP A 2 -25.36 -8.56 -26.18
CA ASP A 2 -24.88 -7.25 -26.61
C ASP A 2 -24.01 -6.63 -25.51
N GLU A 3 -22.71 -6.95 -25.51
CA GLU A 3 -21.71 -6.22 -24.73
C GLU A 3 -21.43 -4.89 -25.44
N SER A 4 -22.31 -3.91 -25.21
CA SER A 4 -21.98 -2.51 -25.50
C SER A 4 -20.78 -2.13 -24.61
N GLU A 5 -19.60 -2.25 -25.19
CA GLU A 5 -18.32 -1.84 -24.63
C GLU A 5 -18.42 -0.35 -24.29
N THR A 6 -18.71 -0.09 -23.01
CA THR A 6 -18.91 1.27 -22.53
C THR A 6 -17.54 1.94 -22.58
N GLN A 7 -17.37 2.89 -23.49
CA GLN A 7 -16.11 3.62 -23.65
C GLN A 7 -15.59 4.11 -22.29
N PRO A 8 -14.28 3.98 -22.04
CA PRO A 8 -13.67 4.47 -20.81
C PRO A 8 -14.00 5.95 -20.57
N ARG A 9 -14.32 6.32 -19.33
CA ARG A 9 -14.71 7.69 -18.97
C ARG A 9 -13.55 8.44 -18.35
N HIS A 10 -13.45 9.74 -18.64
CA HIS A 10 -12.41 10.59 -18.04
C HIS A 10 -12.65 10.76 -16.55
N HIS A 11 -11.58 10.73 -15.76
CA HIS A 11 -11.65 11.01 -14.35
C HIS A 11 -12.00 12.48 -14.11
N LYS A 12 -12.90 12.76 -13.15
CA LYS A 12 -13.37 14.13 -12.89
C LYS A 12 -12.27 15.08 -12.41
N HIS A 13 -11.35 14.56 -11.59
CA HIS A 13 -10.35 15.38 -10.89
C HIS A 13 -8.92 15.16 -11.40
N PHE A 14 -8.65 14.02 -12.05
CA PHE A 14 -7.32 13.64 -12.51
C PHE A 14 -7.31 13.60 -14.04
N TRP A 15 -7.71 14.74 -14.60
CA TRP A 15 -7.72 15.00 -16.03
C TRP A 15 -7.15 16.40 -16.27
N PHE A 16 -5.83 16.45 -16.37
CA PHE A 16 -5.11 17.70 -16.53
C PHE A 16 -5.01 18.07 -18.01
N ILE A 17 -5.31 19.33 -18.32
CA ILE A 17 -5.27 19.86 -19.69
C ILE A 17 -3.84 19.77 -20.24
N ASP A 18 -2.85 20.09 -19.40
CA ASP A 18 -1.41 20.03 -19.64
C ASP A 18 -0.77 18.66 -19.35
N GLY A 19 -1.58 17.67 -18.95
CA GLY A 19 -1.11 16.30 -18.77
C GLY A 19 -0.55 15.72 -20.07
N ASN A 20 0.49 14.90 -19.94
CA ASN A 20 1.25 14.35 -21.07
C ASN A 20 1.39 12.81 -21.01
N VAL A 21 0.63 12.16 -20.13
CA VAL A 21 0.45 10.71 -20.14
C VAL A 21 -1.00 10.36 -19.75
N VAL A 22 -1.57 9.39 -20.45
CA VAL A 22 -2.91 8.85 -20.21
C VAL A 22 -2.79 7.42 -19.70
N PHE A 23 -3.37 7.16 -18.52
CA PHE A 23 -3.52 5.83 -17.95
C PHE A 23 -4.96 5.38 -18.04
N GLN A 24 -5.18 4.12 -18.37
CA GLN A 24 -6.46 3.45 -18.22
C GLN A 24 -6.41 2.49 -17.04
N VAL A 25 -7.35 2.68 -16.11
CA VAL A 25 -7.55 1.80 -14.96
C VAL A 25 -9.01 1.40 -14.92
N GLU A 26 -9.28 0.11 -15.08
CA GLU A 26 -10.64 -0.42 -15.30
C GLU A 26 -11.34 0.33 -16.47
N LYS A 27 -12.48 0.97 -16.21
CA LYS A 27 -13.26 1.76 -17.19
C LYS A 27 -13.03 3.28 -17.05
N ARG A 28 -11.91 3.71 -16.46
CA ARG A 28 -11.59 5.12 -16.25
C ARG A 28 -10.25 5.51 -16.86
N LEU A 29 -10.21 6.70 -17.47
CA LEU A 29 -9.01 7.31 -18.01
C LEU A 29 -8.54 8.44 -17.10
N PHE A 30 -7.23 8.51 -16.90
CA PHE A 30 -6.55 9.49 -16.08
C PHE A 30 -5.50 10.17 -16.94
N LYS A 31 -5.58 11.49 -17.08
CA LYS A 31 -4.60 12.28 -17.82
C LYS A 31 -3.78 13.10 -16.84
N VAL A 32 -2.52 12.73 -16.69
CA VAL A 32 -1.60 13.23 -15.64
C VAL A 32 -0.23 13.56 -16.22
N HIS A 33 0.72 13.94 -15.36
CA HIS A 33 2.05 14.36 -15.74
C HIS A 33 3.06 13.22 -15.56
N ARG A 34 3.63 12.79 -16.68
CA ARG A 34 4.66 11.74 -16.79
C ARG A 34 5.85 11.98 -15.87
N TYR A 35 6.17 13.24 -15.58
CA TYR A 35 7.28 13.64 -14.72
C TYR A 35 7.26 12.97 -13.34
N PHE A 36 6.13 12.95 -12.64
CA PHE A 36 6.05 12.35 -11.29
C PHE A 36 6.32 10.85 -11.31
N PHE A 37 5.76 10.16 -12.30
CA PHE A 37 5.97 8.72 -12.50
C PHE A 37 7.42 8.39 -12.88
N HIS A 38 8.00 9.16 -13.80
CA HIS A 38 9.39 8.99 -14.22
C HIS A 38 10.39 9.28 -13.09
N ARG A 39 10.13 10.34 -12.32
CA ARG A 39 10.99 10.76 -11.21
C ARG A 39 11.00 9.71 -10.10
N ASP A 40 9.81 9.29 -9.66
CA ASP A 40 9.65 8.56 -8.41
C ASP A 40 9.49 7.06 -8.55
N SER A 41 9.31 6.52 -9.77
CA SER A 41 9.23 5.08 -10.04
C SER A 41 10.28 4.60 -11.03
N ALA A 42 11.08 3.62 -10.63
CA ALA A 42 12.04 2.98 -11.52
C ALA A 42 11.34 2.20 -12.65
N VAL A 43 10.20 1.55 -12.35
CA VAL A 43 9.41 0.81 -13.33
C VAL A 43 8.90 1.74 -14.42
N PHE A 44 8.26 2.85 -14.04
CA PHE A 44 7.75 3.81 -15.02
C PHE A 44 8.87 4.51 -15.78
N ARG A 45 9.99 4.81 -15.14
CA ARG A 45 11.18 5.36 -15.82
C ARG A 45 11.63 4.46 -16.97
N VAL A 46 11.84 3.18 -16.69
CA VAL A 46 12.24 2.20 -17.71
C VAL A 46 11.17 2.07 -18.79
N MET A 47 9.89 1.90 -18.42
CA MET A 47 8.77 1.80 -19.36
C MET A 47 8.74 2.98 -20.35
N PHE A 48 8.99 4.18 -19.84
CA PHE A 48 9.01 5.41 -20.61
C PHE A 48 10.20 5.55 -21.55
N GLU A 49 11.33 4.93 -21.25
CA GLU A 49 12.53 4.93 -22.09
C GLU A 49 12.50 3.86 -23.19
N LEU A 50 11.60 2.88 -23.10
CA LEU A 50 11.48 1.83 -24.12
C LEU A 50 11.09 2.41 -25.49
N PRO A 51 11.64 1.87 -26.60
CA PRO A 51 11.28 2.30 -27.94
C PRO A 51 9.78 2.17 -28.18
N GLN A 52 9.13 3.28 -28.55
CA GLN A 52 7.72 3.31 -28.89
C GLN A 52 7.51 2.72 -30.30
N ALA A 53 6.33 2.15 -30.55
CA ALA A 53 5.99 1.51 -31.83
C ALA A 53 6.25 2.45 -33.01
N ARG A 54 6.85 1.90 -34.08
CA ARG A 54 7.33 2.66 -35.26
C ARG A 54 6.30 2.76 -36.37
N ASP A 55 5.11 2.21 -36.16
CA ASP A 55 4.16 1.88 -37.24
C ASP A 55 3.13 2.99 -37.48
N GLY A 56 3.46 4.23 -37.15
CA GLY A 56 2.60 5.40 -37.31
C GLY A 56 1.46 5.52 -36.29
N THR A 57 1.39 4.60 -35.32
CA THR A 57 0.49 4.70 -34.16
C THR A 57 1.06 5.69 -33.13
N SER A 58 0.17 6.35 -32.37
CA SER A 58 0.61 7.19 -31.25
C SER A 58 1.37 6.35 -30.22
N ALA A 59 2.38 6.94 -29.57
CA ALA A 59 3.08 6.29 -28.47
C ALA A 59 2.10 5.87 -27.36
N GLU A 60 2.40 4.77 -26.67
CA GLU A 60 1.57 4.29 -25.57
C GLU A 60 1.46 5.37 -24.47
N GLY A 61 0.24 5.63 -24.03
CA GLY A 61 -0.08 6.68 -23.08
C GLY A 61 -0.15 8.09 -23.66
N ALA A 62 0.06 8.30 -24.98
CA ALA A 62 0.00 9.64 -25.56
C ALA A 62 -1.44 10.12 -25.79
N THR A 63 -2.39 9.21 -25.95
CA THR A 63 -3.77 9.51 -26.36
C THR A 63 -4.77 8.59 -25.69
N ASP A 64 -6.02 9.02 -25.59
CA ASP A 64 -7.15 8.26 -25.03
C ASP A 64 -7.41 6.94 -25.77
N ALA A 65 -7.08 6.89 -27.07
CA ALA A 65 -7.20 5.69 -27.91
C ALA A 65 -6.03 4.70 -27.76
N ASN A 66 -4.93 5.12 -27.12
CA ASN A 66 -3.78 4.26 -26.83
C ASN A 66 -3.20 4.61 -25.45
N PRO A 67 -3.96 4.36 -24.35
CA PRO A 67 -3.52 4.67 -23.00
C PRO A 67 -2.58 3.58 -22.46
N ILE A 68 -1.82 3.88 -21.40
CA ILE A 68 -1.10 2.86 -20.63
C ILE A 68 -2.10 2.14 -19.74
N HIS A 69 -2.21 0.82 -19.89
CA HIS A 69 -3.15 0.01 -19.13
C HIS A 69 -2.53 -0.46 -17.81
N LEU A 70 -3.15 -0.12 -16.67
CA LEU A 70 -2.72 -0.60 -15.36
C LEU A 70 -3.59 -1.79 -14.94
N GLU A 71 -3.29 -2.96 -15.51
CA GLU A 71 -4.03 -4.18 -15.21
C GLU A 71 -3.86 -4.63 -13.74
N GLY A 72 -4.94 -5.20 -13.19
CA GLY A 72 -4.96 -5.65 -11.79
C GLY A 72 -4.82 -4.52 -10.78
N THR A 73 -5.20 -3.30 -11.13
CA THR A 73 -5.29 -2.14 -10.24
C THR A 73 -6.72 -1.60 -10.29
N LYS A 74 -7.32 -1.32 -9.13
CA LYS A 74 -8.64 -0.69 -9.07
C LYS A 74 -8.52 0.80 -9.31
N SER A 75 -9.51 1.39 -9.97
CA SER A 75 -9.51 2.83 -10.24
C SER A 75 -9.44 3.68 -8.97
N VAL A 76 -10.04 3.22 -7.86
CA VAL A 76 -10.02 3.93 -6.57
C VAL A 76 -8.63 3.93 -5.92
N ASP A 77 -7.87 2.85 -6.08
CA ASP A 77 -6.52 2.73 -5.51
C ASP A 77 -5.54 3.65 -6.26
N PHE A 78 -5.69 3.74 -7.60
CA PHE A 78 -4.93 4.69 -8.40
C PHE A 78 -5.30 6.14 -8.05
N GLU A 79 -6.58 6.44 -7.85
CA GLU A 79 -7.04 7.76 -7.41
C GLU A 79 -6.41 8.17 -6.07
N ARG A 80 -6.46 7.28 -5.05
CA ARG A 80 -5.81 7.47 -3.75
C ARG A 80 -4.31 7.73 -3.89
N PHE A 81 -3.64 6.98 -4.76
CA PHE A 81 -2.22 7.17 -5.02
C PHE A 81 -1.91 8.52 -5.68
N LEU A 82 -2.74 8.96 -6.63
CA LEU A 82 -2.59 10.26 -7.28
C LEU A 82 -2.78 11.43 -6.31
N VAL A 83 -3.60 11.29 -5.26
CA VAL A 83 -3.71 12.30 -4.19
C VAL A 83 -2.35 12.53 -3.50
N ILE A 84 -1.52 11.49 -3.35
CA ILE A 84 -0.16 11.63 -2.80
C ILE A 84 0.77 12.34 -3.78
N LEU A 85 0.72 12.00 -5.06
CA LEU A 85 1.60 12.59 -6.09
C LEU A 85 1.24 14.04 -6.41
N TYR A 86 -0.02 14.41 -6.24
CA TYR A 86 -0.55 15.75 -6.45
C TYR A 86 -1.06 16.35 -5.13
N PRO A 87 -0.17 16.63 -4.17
CA PRO A 87 -0.59 17.30 -2.95
C PRO A 87 -1.08 18.70 -3.34
N LEU A 88 -2.38 18.96 -3.20
CA LEU A 88 -2.95 20.27 -3.51
C LEU A 88 -2.28 21.33 -2.62
N GLN A 89 -1.49 22.21 -3.23
CA GLN A 89 -1.05 23.44 -2.58
C GLN A 89 -2.22 24.43 -2.61
N VAL A 90 -2.87 24.58 -1.45
CA VAL A 90 -3.71 25.70 -1.02
C VAL A 90 -4.85 26.09 -1.97
N SER A 91 -6.07 25.64 -1.66
CA SER A 91 -7.28 26.36 -2.09
C SER A 91 -8.15 26.66 -0.88
N LEU A 92 -8.27 27.95 -0.54
CA LEU A 92 -9.10 28.47 0.56
C LEU A 92 -10.60 28.45 0.26
N THR A 93 -11.05 27.91 -0.88
CA THR A 93 -12.44 28.11 -1.34
C THR A 93 -13.09 26.92 -2.05
N VAL A 94 -12.52 25.72 -2.03
CA VAL A 94 -13.19 24.54 -2.59
C VAL A 94 -13.24 23.44 -1.55
N SER A 95 -14.46 23.09 -1.14
CA SER A 95 -14.76 21.92 -0.32
C SER A 95 -14.43 20.65 -1.11
N PHE A 96 -13.15 20.26 -1.09
CA PHE A 96 -12.74 18.90 -1.37
C PHE A 96 -13.01 18.08 -0.11
N THR A 97 -13.93 17.14 -0.18
CA THR A 97 -14.26 16.27 0.96
C THR A 97 -13.26 15.13 1.16
N SER A 98 -12.21 15.01 0.34
CA SER A 98 -11.13 14.05 0.56
C SER A 98 -9.82 14.51 -0.11
N THR A 99 -9.12 15.44 0.53
CA THR A 99 -7.80 15.96 0.10
C THR A 99 -6.62 15.31 0.80
N SER A 100 -6.90 14.38 1.72
CA SER A 100 -5.88 13.63 2.44
C SER A 100 -6.38 12.21 2.64
N LEU A 101 -5.48 11.24 2.49
CA LEU A 101 -5.73 9.89 2.96
C LEU A 101 -6.00 9.98 4.47
N SER A 102 -7.15 9.45 4.88
CA SER A 102 -7.72 9.65 6.21
C SER A 102 -7.88 8.34 6.97
N SER A 103 -7.77 7.20 6.29
CA SER A 103 -7.92 5.87 6.87
C SER A 103 -6.70 4.99 6.64
N ASP A 104 -6.51 4.00 7.52
CA ASP A 104 -5.45 3.00 7.36
C ASP A 104 -5.63 2.18 6.07
N GLU A 105 -6.87 1.89 5.66
CA GLU A 105 -7.16 1.17 4.41
C GLU A 105 -6.65 1.93 3.18
N GLU A 106 -6.84 3.25 3.15
CA GLU A 106 -6.33 4.11 2.08
C GLU A 106 -4.80 4.12 2.04
N TRP A 107 -4.15 4.20 3.21
CA TRP A 107 -2.69 4.13 3.29
C TRP A 107 -2.14 2.77 2.88
N VAL A 108 -2.83 1.67 3.23
CA VAL A 108 -2.46 0.32 2.80
C VAL A 108 -2.60 0.18 1.28
N SER A 109 -3.69 0.69 0.69
CA SER A 109 -3.89 0.73 -0.76
C SER A 109 -2.73 1.47 -1.47
N CYS A 110 -2.35 2.65 -0.97
CA CYS A 110 -1.21 3.39 -1.51
C CYS A 110 0.13 2.69 -1.31
N LEU A 111 0.34 2.03 -0.17
CA LEU A 111 1.53 1.24 0.11
C LEU A 111 1.67 0.06 -0.86
N GLU A 112 0.58 -0.64 -1.15
CA GLU A 112 0.54 -1.73 -2.12
C GLU A 112 0.82 -1.24 -3.55
N PHE A 113 0.20 -0.13 -3.95
CA PHE A 113 0.46 0.48 -5.25
C PHE A 113 1.93 0.90 -5.38
N ALA A 114 2.46 1.57 -4.35
CA ALA A 114 3.85 2.00 -4.32
C ALA A 114 4.82 0.81 -4.38
N ALA A 115 4.50 -0.30 -3.71
CA ALA A 115 5.29 -1.52 -3.77
C ALA A 115 5.24 -2.18 -5.16
N LYS A 116 4.05 -2.23 -5.79
CA LYS A 116 3.84 -2.85 -7.10
C LYS A 116 4.60 -2.10 -8.21
N TRP A 117 4.61 -0.77 -8.15
CA TRP A 117 5.18 0.08 -9.18
C TRP A 117 6.50 0.75 -8.78
N ASP A 118 7.13 0.28 -7.72
CA ASP A 118 8.45 0.73 -7.24
C ASP A 118 8.56 2.25 -6.96
N PHE A 119 7.58 2.82 -6.27
CA PHE A 119 7.62 4.19 -5.77
C PHE A 119 8.18 4.24 -4.35
N GLN A 120 9.51 4.25 -4.23
CA GLN A 120 10.17 4.11 -2.93
C GLN A 120 9.82 5.22 -1.93
N SER A 121 9.77 6.48 -2.37
CA SER A 121 9.44 7.63 -1.50
C SER A 121 8.01 7.55 -0.95
N VAL A 122 7.05 7.14 -1.79
CA VAL A 122 5.65 6.97 -1.40
C VAL A 122 5.48 5.75 -0.49
N ARG A 123 6.22 4.66 -0.77
CA ARG A 123 6.25 3.47 0.07
C ARG A 123 6.73 3.82 1.48
N GLU A 124 7.82 4.57 1.61
CA GLU A 124 8.34 5.03 2.91
C GLU A 124 7.35 5.96 3.64
N LEU A 125 6.72 6.87 2.91
CA LEU A 125 5.68 7.75 3.45
C LEU A 125 4.51 6.93 4.04
N ALA A 126 3.99 5.97 3.28
CA ALA A 126 2.87 5.14 3.71
C ALA A 126 3.24 4.24 4.91
N ILE A 127 4.45 3.67 4.91
CA ILE A 127 4.98 2.92 6.07
C ILE A 127 5.00 3.82 7.30
N ARG A 128 5.51 5.04 7.19
CA ARG A 128 5.56 5.99 8.32
C ARG A 128 4.16 6.30 8.83
N SER A 129 3.22 6.65 7.95
CA SER A 129 1.83 6.97 8.31
C SER A 129 1.16 5.82 9.08
N LEU A 130 1.27 4.59 8.57
CA LEU A 130 0.71 3.39 9.20
C LEU A 130 1.42 3.00 10.50
N THR A 131 2.73 3.26 10.61
CA THR A 131 3.48 3.02 11.85
C THR A 131 3.00 3.92 12.97
N THR A 132 2.73 5.20 12.66
CA THR A 132 2.25 6.19 13.62
C THR A 132 0.76 6.10 13.92
N SER A 133 0.01 5.36 13.10
CA SER A 133 -1.43 5.16 13.31
C SER A 133 -1.68 4.36 14.59
N THR A 134 -2.57 4.88 15.43
CA THR A 134 -3.03 4.24 16.67
C THR A 134 -4.13 3.22 16.42
N THR A 135 -4.78 3.27 15.25
CA THR A 135 -5.85 2.35 14.85
C THR A 135 -5.33 1.14 14.09
N PHE A 136 -4.12 1.23 13.51
CA PHE A 136 -3.53 0.16 12.72
C PHE A 136 -2.95 -0.95 13.62
N SER A 137 -3.65 -2.08 13.67
CA SER A 137 -3.41 -3.12 14.67
C SER A 137 -2.07 -3.85 14.50
N PRO A 138 -1.54 -4.47 15.56
CA PRO A 138 -0.34 -5.32 15.46
C PRO A 138 -0.54 -6.52 14.52
N VAL A 139 -1.77 -7.04 14.41
CA VAL A 139 -2.09 -8.15 13.51
C VAL A 139 -1.97 -7.68 12.06
N ASP A 140 -2.55 -6.52 11.73
CA ASP A 140 -2.46 -5.93 10.40
C ASP A 140 -1.01 -5.64 10.02
N LYS A 141 -0.22 -5.09 10.96
CA LYS A 141 1.23 -4.85 10.80
C LYS A 141 2.01 -6.14 10.50
N ILE A 142 1.68 -7.26 11.14
CA ILE A 142 2.31 -8.56 10.83
C ILE A 142 1.91 -9.04 9.44
N VAL A 143 0.60 -9.07 9.14
CA VAL A 143 0.09 -9.60 7.87
C VAL A 143 0.63 -8.80 6.69
N ILE A 144 0.49 -7.48 6.74
CA ILE A 144 0.92 -6.57 5.68
C ILE A 144 2.44 -6.46 5.66
N GLY A 145 3.08 -6.41 6.83
CA GLY A 145 4.53 -6.35 6.94
C GLY A 145 5.20 -7.56 6.31
N ARG A 146 4.66 -8.77 6.50
CA ARG A 146 5.16 -9.97 5.80
C ARG A 146 4.89 -9.90 4.30
N ARG A 147 3.64 -9.61 3.91
CA ARG A 147 3.22 -9.56 2.50
C ARG A 147 4.05 -8.57 1.68
N LEU A 148 4.32 -7.41 2.24
CA LEU A 148 5.01 -6.32 1.56
C LEU A 148 6.48 -6.19 1.94
N LYS A 149 7.05 -7.13 2.72
CA LYS A 149 8.46 -7.15 3.12
C LYS A 149 8.90 -5.92 3.93
N ILE A 150 8.23 -5.66 5.06
CA ILE A 150 8.49 -4.56 6.00
C ILE A 150 8.90 -5.17 7.35
N PRO A 151 10.18 -5.53 7.54
CA PRO A 151 10.63 -6.25 8.73
C PRO A 151 10.55 -5.41 10.01
N SER A 152 10.61 -4.09 9.90
CA SER A 152 10.52 -3.16 11.02
C SER A 152 9.20 -3.23 11.79
N TRP A 153 8.14 -3.77 11.18
CA TRP A 153 6.85 -3.97 11.84
C TRP A 153 6.76 -5.27 12.64
N LEU A 154 7.55 -6.29 12.29
CA LEU A 154 7.27 -7.65 12.75
C LEU A 154 7.58 -7.85 14.23
N MET A 155 8.85 -7.64 14.64
CA MET A 155 9.24 -7.84 16.04
C MET A 155 8.41 -6.99 17.01
N PRO A 156 8.23 -5.67 16.78
CA PRO A 156 7.41 -4.84 17.67
C PRO A 156 5.97 -5.37 17.80
N SER A 157 5.35 -5.79 16.70
CA SER A 157 3.99 -6.31 16.73
C SER A 157 3.87 -7.67 17.41
N TYR A 158 4.84 -8.58 17.23
CA TYR A 158 4.87 -9.84 17.99
C TYR A 158 5.04 -9.58 19.48
N THR A 159 5.93 -8.65 19.87
CA THR A 159 6.14 -8.25 21.26
C THR A 159 4.86 -7.67 21.87
N GLU A 160 4.18 -6.78 21.15
CA GLU A 160 2.92 -6.20 21.60
C GLU A 160 1.84 -7.28 21.80
N LEU A 161 1.66 -8.18 20.82
CA LEU A 161 0.71 -9.28 20.93
C LEU A 161 1.07 -10.28 22.02
N CYS A 162 2.34 -10.48 22.35
CA CYS A 162 2.74 -11.34 23.47
C CYS A 162 2.50 -10.69 24.84
N ASN A 163 2.57 -9.36 24.94
CA ASN A 163 2.37 -8.63 26.19
C ASN A 163 0.92 -8.16 26.42
N ARG A 164 0.09 -8.12 25.36
CA ARG A 164 -1.33 -7.70 25.42
C ARG A 164 -2.11 -8.45 26.51
N ARG A 165 -3.02 -7.79 27.23
CA ARG A 165 -3.83 -8.46 28.25
C ARG A 165 -4.84 -9.41 27.63
N GLU A 166 -5.51 -8.96 26.58
CA GLU A 166 -6.55 -9.68 25.84
C GLU A 166 -5.96 -10.84 25.04
N PRO A 167 -6.59 -12.03 25.07
CA PRO A 167 -6.17 -13.16 24.23
C PRO A 167 -6.33 -12.84 22.73
N LEU A 168 -5.77 -13.70 21.88
CA LEU A 168 -6.05 -13.63 20.44
C LEU A 168 -7.52 -14.01 20.20
N GLY A 169 -8.21 -13.21 19.39
CA GLY A 169 -9.56 -13.51 18.94
C GLY A 169 -9.57 -14.49 17.77
N MET A 170 -10.76 -14.95 17.38
CA MET A 170 -10.93 -15.77 16.17
C MET A 170 -10.44 -15.01 14.92
N THR A 171 -10.80 -13.73 14.79
CA THR A 171 -10.38 -12.87 13.67
C THR A 171 -8.86 -12.75 13.58
N ASP A 172 -8.18 -12.51 14.72
CA ASP A 172 -6.72 -12.48 14.79
C ASP A 172 -6.14 -13.81 14.26
N GLY A 173 -6.71 -14.93 14.72
CA GLY A 173 -6.28 -16.27 14.33
C GLY A 173 -6.41 -16.57 12.83
N PHE A 174 -7.52 -16.13 12.22
CA PHE A 174 -7.74 -16.27 10.78
C PHE A 174 -6.73 -15.45 9.97
N GLN A 175 -6.42 -14.23 10.41
CA GLN A 175 -5.50 -13.34 9.70
C GLN A 175 -4.03 -13.76 9.83
N LEU A 176 -3.60 -14.11 11.04
CA LEU A 176 -2.22 -14.54 11.32
C LEU A 176 -1.91 -15.93 10.77
N GLY A 177 -2.93 -16.78 10.69
CA GLY A 177 -2.79 -18.20 10.41
C GLY A 177 -2.33 -18.99 11.63
N MET A 178 -2.35 -20.32 11.47
CA MET A 178 -2.15 -21.26 12.58
C MET A 178 -0.79 -21.11 13.28
N LEU A 179 0.29 -20.99 12.50
CA LEU A 179 1.65 -20.97 13.05
C LEU A 179 1.89 -19.76 13.97
N ASP A 180 1.59 -18.55 13.49
CA ASP A 180 1.80 -17.33 14.28
C ASP A 180 0.87 -17.30 15.50
N THR A 181 -0.37 -17.78 15.34
CA THR A 181 -1.35 -17.85 16.43
C THR A 181 -0.90 -18.77 17.57
N LEU A 182 -0.40 -19.96 17.24
CA LEU A 182 0.12 -20.91 18.22
C LEU A 182 1.38 -20.39 18.88
N LEU A 183 2.31 -19.84 18.09
CA LEU A 183 3.57 -19.30 18.61
C LEU A 183 3.35 -18.14 19.58
N ILE A 184 2.43 -17.22 19.24
CA ILE A 184 2.02 -16.12 20.13
C ILE A 184 1.38 -16.68 21.40
N SER A 185 0.41 -17.60 21.28
CA SER A 185 -0.27 -18.18 22.44
C SER A 185 0.68 -18.90 23.40
N GLN A 186 1.58 -19.74 22.88
CA GLN A 186 2.59 -20.44 23.69
C GLN A 186 3.57 -19.47 24.35
N THR A 187 4.00 -18.43 23.63
CA THR A 187 4.92 -17.42 24.18
C THR A 187 4.24 -16.62 25.29
N ARG A 188 2.97 -16.26 25.11
CA ARG A 188 2.14 -15.59 26.13
C ARG A 188 2.00 -16.43 27.40
N GLU A 189 1.74 -17.72 27.27
CA GLU A 189 1.64 -18.65 28.41
C GLU A 189 2.95 -18.75 29.17
N LYS A 190 4.08 -18.87 28.47
CA LYS A 190 5.41 -18.87 29.10
C LYS A 190 5.66 -17.58 29.88
N ILE A 191 5.42 -16.41 29.26
CA ILE A 191 5.61 -15.11 29.90
C ILE A 191 4.75 -14.98 31.17
N ARG A 192 3.51 -15.45 31.13
CA ARG A 192 2.58 -15.38 32.28
C ARG A 192 2.90 -16.40 33.38
N GLY A 193 3.42 -17.56 33.02
CA GLY A 193 3.83 -18.60 33.97
C GLY A 193 5.12 -18.28 34.72
N PHE A 194 6.01 -17.48 34.12
CA PHE A 194 7.23 -16.98 34.77
C PHE A 194 7.02 -15.55 35.30
N THR A 195 6.48 -15.42 36.51
CA THR A 195 6.44 -14.13 37.21
C THR A 195 7.88 -13.63 37.40
N THR A 196 8.16 -12.39 36.98
CA THR A 196 9.34 -11.56 37.31
C THR A 196 10.65 -11.78 36.54
N ARG A 197 10.79 -11.09 35.38
CA ARG A 197 11.96 -10.27 34.96
C ARG A 197 11.70 -9.69 33.57
N HIS A 198 11.57 -8.37 33.44
CA HIS A 198 11.25 -7.70 32.15
C HIS A 198 12.20 -8.11 31.01
N GLY A 199 13.51 -8.23 31.28
CA GLY A 199 14.51 -8.66 30.29
C GLY A 199 14.41 -10.13 29.84
N TYR A 200 13.73 -11.00 30.59
CA TYR A 200 13.48 -12.39 30.19
C TYR A 200 12.37 -12.47 29.13
N ASN A 201 11.37 -11.58 29.20
CA ASN A 201 10.26 -11.58 28.26
C ASN A 201 10.72 -11.18 26.85
N ASP A 202 11.54 -10.13 26.74
CA ASP A 202 12.03 -9.65 25.45
C ASP A 202 12.95 -10.68 24.76
N THR A 203 13.79 -11.37 25.53
CA THR A 203 14.66 -12.44 25.00
C THR A 203 13.84 -13.66 24.58
N ALA A 204 12.87 -14.09 25.38
CA ALA A 204 11.99 -15.20 25.03
C ALA A 204 11.18 -14.93 23.75
N ILE A 205 10.69 -13.70 23.57
CA ILE A 205 9.97 -13.28 22.35
C ILE A 205 10.95 -13.24 21.17
N ALA A 206 12.11 -12.60 21.31
CA ALA A 206 13.11 -12.52 20.25
C ALA A 206 13.53 -13.91 19.74
N ASP A 207 13.71 -14.87 20.64
CA ASP A 207 14.05 -16.24 20.28
C ASP A 207 12.90 -16.97 19.62
N ALA A 208 11.67 -16.83 20.13
CA ALA A 208 10.49 -17.46 19.54
C ALA A 208 10.22 -17.00 18.10
N PHE A 209 10.40 -15.71 17.82
CA PHE A 209 10.05 -15.10 16.53
C PHE A 209 11.24 -14.84 15.60
N ARG A 210 12.45 -15.29 15.95
CA ARG A 210 13.69 -15.08 15.17
C ARG A 210 13.54 -15.41 13.68
N ASP A 211 12.94 -16.56 13.37
CA ASP A 211 12.74 -17.00 11.98
C ASP A 211 11.50 -16.40 11.35
N ARG A 212 10.56 -15.89 12.16
CA ARG A 212 9.35 -15.24 11.67
C ARG A 212 9.60 -13.83 11.16
N VAL A 213 10.67 -13.17 11.62
CA VAL A 213 10.99 -11.78 11.22
C VAL A 213 11.94 -11.67 10.04
N ARG A 214 12.43 -12.79 9.53
CA ARG A 214 13.20 -12.86 8.28
C ARG A 214 12.23 -12.88 7.10
N LEU A 215 12.39 -11.94 6.17
CA LEU A 215 11.52 -11.70 5.00
C LEU A 215 12.29 -11.83 3.69
#